data_AF-A0A2K9J5X1-F1
#
_entry.id   AF-A0A2K9J5X1-F1
#
_cell.length_a   1.000
_cell.length_b   1.000
_cell.length_c   1.000
_cell.angle_alpha   90.00
_cell.angle_beta   90.00
_cell.angle_gamma   90.00
#
_symmetry.space_group_name_H-M   'P 1'
#
loop_
_entity.id
_entity.type
_entity.pdbx_description
1 polymer ?
#
loop_
_entity_poly.entity_id
_entity_poly.type
_entity_poly.pdbx_seq_one_letter_code
_entity_poly.pdbx_strand_id
1 'polypeptide(L)'
;MKLKSLLLFLILSLFGLILVACNNDDTTSETEENSDKVDVKQLVNDYSTDKKEAESASITGEELVVNTTAGKEKSYELPKDEFFVSIAPFVEQTHPCTYHSLTGCQGEMVMKEFDVYIEDEDGNVVVDEKVMSLANGFIDLWVPRDKKYHITIEHDGKQVQSEFSSYTEDPTCLTNMQLT
;
A
#
# COMPACT_ATOMS: atom_id res chain seq x y z
N MET A 1 17.92 26.01 -75.16
CA MET A 1 16.81 26.85 -75.63
C MET A 1 16.11 26.12 -76.76
N LYS A 2 14.76 26.04 -76.72
CA LYS A 2 13.86 25.14 -77.50
C LYS A 2 13.81 23.72 -76.88
N LEU A 3 12.66 23.09 -76.68
CA LEU A 3 11.42 23.17 -77.43
C LEU A 3 10.20 22.82 -76.55
N LYS A 4 9.05 23.33 -77.01
CA LYS A 4 7.73 23.42 -76.38
C LYS A 4 7.02 22.07 -76.22
N SER A 5 6.22 22.00 -75.14
CA SER A 5 4.81 21.59 -75.03
C SER A 5 4.23 20.56 -76.01
N LEU A 6 3.40 19.68 -75.42
CA LEU A 6 2.10 19.16 -75.91
C LEU A 6 2.11 17.63 -76.01
N LEU A 7 1.34 16.94 -75.15
CA LEU A 7 0.22 16.10 -75.59
C LEU A 7 -0.54 15.49 -74.40
N LEU A 8 -1.85 15.72 -74.46
CA LEU A 8 -2.92 15.17 -73.66
C LEU A 8 -3.18 13.72 -74.13
N PHE A 9 -3.18 12.73 -73.24
CA PHE A 9 -3.93 11.49 -73.45
C PHE A 9 -4.49 10.97 -72.12
N LEU A 10 -5.80 11.13 -72.01
CA LEU A 10 -6.71 10.48 -71.08
C LEU A 10 -6.79 8.98 -71.47
N ILE A 11 -6.35 8.07 -70.60
CA ILE A 11 -6.73 6.66 -70.70
C ILE A 11 -7.06 6.11 -69.31
N LEU A 12 -8.28 5.58 -69.28
CA LEU A 12 -9.11 5.03 -68.23
C LEU A 12 -8.47 3.88 -67.43
N SER A 13 -8.87 3.78 -66.15
CA SER A 13 -9.11 2.51 -65.42
C SER A 13 -7.87 1.68 -64.99
N LEU A 14 -7.62 1.55 -63.69
CA LEU A 14 -8.23 0.51 -62.84
C LEU A 14 -7.71 0.62 -61.38
N PHE A 15 -8.61 0.32 -60.46
CA PHE A 15 -8.51 0.22 -59.00
C PHE A 15 -7.13 -0.15 -58.38
N GLY A 16 -6.80 0.52 -57.27
CA GLY A 16 -5.71 0.13 -56.37
C GLY A 16 -5.66 0.99 -55.10
N LEU A 17 -6.58 0.74 -54.18
CA LEU A 17 -6.62 1.31 -52.83
C LEU A 17 -5.52 0.64 -51.98
N ILE A 18 -4.38 1.30 -51.76
CA ILE A 18 -3.54 1.08 -50.57
C ILE A 18 -2.87 2.42 -50.22
N LEU A 19 -3.32 3.03 -49.13
CA LEU A 19 -2.56 4.08 -48.44
C LEU A 19 -1.45 3.39 -47.66
N VAL A 20 -0.23 3.44 -48.18
CA VAL A 20 0.99 3.30 -47.39
C VAL A 20 1.71 4.65 -47.47
N ALA A 21 1.47 5.50 -46.47
CA ALA A 21 2.33 6.62 -46.19
C ALA A 21 3.21 6.22 -45.01
N CYS A 22 4.38 5.67 -45.31
CA CYS A 22 5.51 5.74 -44.40
C CYS A 22 6.00 7.18 -44.43
N ASN A 23 6.07 7.83 -43.27
CA ASN A 23 7.04 8.88 -43.05
C ASN A 23 7.73 8.62 -41.72
N ASN A 24 9.05 8.59 -41.80
CA ASN A 24 9.97 8.07 -40.80
C ASN A 24 9.90 8.79 -39.46
N ASP A 25 9.96 7.98 -38.40
CA ASP A 25 10.83 8.09 -37.22
C ASP A 25 11.24 9.51 -36.80
N ASP A 26 10.53 10.02 -35.80
CA ASP A 26 11.12 10.07 -34.46
C ASP A 26 10.01 9.70 -33.48
N THR A 27 9.97 8.40 -33.21
CA THR A 27 9.05 7.74 -32.29
C THR A 27 9.28 8.32 -30.89
N THR A 28 8.55 9.38 -30.57
CA THR A 28 8.19 9.66 -29.17
C THR A 28 7.13 8.62 -28.85
N SER A 29 7.59 7.43 -28.45
CA SER A 29 6.73 6.44 -27.82
C SER A 29 6.19 7.11 -26.57
N GLU A 30 4.99 7.67 -26.69
CA GLU A 30 4.00 7.58 -25.62
C GLU A 30 3.94 6.11 -25.24
N THR A 31 4.78 5.76 -24.27
CA THR A 31 4.76 4.45 -23.67
C THR A 31 3.56 4.54 -22.76
N GLU A 32 2.46 3.98 -23.22
CA GLU A 32 1.38 3.53 -22.36
C GLU A 32 2.00 2.61 -21.31
N GLU A 33 2.42 3.16 -20.17
CA GLU A 33 2.78 2.40 -18.98
C GLU A 33 1.49 1.92 -18.31
N ASN A 34 0.84 0.96 -18.97
CA ASN A 34 -0.14 0.10 -18.34
C ASN A 34 0.58 -1.19 -17.90
N SER A 35 1.49 -1.04 -16.93
CA SER A 35 1.95 -2.15 -16.10
C SER A 35 1.28 -2.00 -14.75
N ASP A 36 0.49 -3.00 -14.34
CA ASP A 36 -0.23 -3.08 -13.06
C ASP A 36 0.63 -2.57 -11.89
N LYS A 37 0.51 -1.29 -11.54
CA LYS A 37 1.14 -0.75 -10.33
C LYS A 37 0.38 -1.35 -9.16
N VAL A 38 1.00 -2.33 -8.51
CA VAL A 38 0.42 -3.00 -7.34
C VAL A 38 0.11 -1.94 -6.29
N ASP A 39 -1.16 -1.81 -5.91
CA ASP A 39 -1.55 -1.01 -4.76
C ASP A 39 -1.19 -1.80 -3.50
N VAL A 40 0.00 -1.52 -2.96
CA VAL A 40 0.53 -2.23 -1.80
C VAL A 40 -0.32 -2.00 -0.54
N LYS A 41 -0.97 -0.83 -0.40
CA LYS A 41 -1.85 -0.55 0.76
C LYS A 41 -3.11 -1.41 0.69
N GLN A 42 -3.69 -1.52 -0.50
CA GLN A 42 -4.81 -2.44 -0.73
C GLN A 42 -4.39 -3.89 -0.48
N LEU A 43 -3.20 -4.28 -0.92
CA LEU A 43 -2.68 -5.64 -0.72
C LEU A 43 -2.47 -5.96 0.77
N VAL A 44 -1.89 -5.04 1.54
CA VAL A 44 -1.77 -5.16 3.01
C VAL A 44 -3.15 -5.33 3.63
N ASN A 45 -4.09 -4.44 3.33
CA ASN A 45 -5.46 -4.53 3.83
C ASN A 45 -6.11 -5.88 3.50
N ASP A 46 -5.94 -6.37 2.26
CA ASP A 46 -6.55 -7.63 1.83
C ASP A 46 -6.00 -8.84 2.60
N TYR A 47 -4.72 -8.82 3.00
CA TYR A 47 -4.16 -9.82 3.90
C TYR A 47 -4.65 -9.65 5.34
N SER A 48 -4.68 -8.43 5.89
CA SER A 48 -5.17 -8.20 7.27
C SER A 48 -6.64 -8.53 7.49
N THR A 49 -7.43 -8.51 6.41
CA THR A 49 -8.89 -8.71 6.45
C THR A 49 -9.33 -10.05 5.87
N ASP A 50 -8.41 -11.00 5.71
CA ASP A 50 -8.66 -12.35 5.17
C ASP A 50 -9.36 -12.35 3.79
N LYS A 51 -9.26 -11.25 3.03
CA LYS A 51 -9.74 -11.20 1.65
C LYS A 51 -8.78 -11.92 0.70
N LYS A 52 -7.54 -12.13 1.15
CA LYS A 52 -6.49 -12.80 0.41
C LYS A 52 -5.73 -13.78 1.29
N GLU A 53 -5.53 -14.97 0.74
CA GLU A 53 -4.84 -16.06 1.42
C GLU A 53 -3.35 -16.09 1.05
N ALA A 54 -2.51 -16.41 2.03
CA ALA A 54 -1.09 -16.70 1.89
C ALA A 54 -0.66 -17.73 2.95
N GLU A 55 0.45 -18.41 2.72
CA GLU A 55 1.08 -19.24 3.76
C GLU A 55 1.61 -18.36 4.89
N SER A 56 2.19 -17.21 4.55
CA SER A 56 2.47 -16.13 5.49
C SER A 56 2.53 -14.79 4.76
N ALA A 57 2.14 -13.72 5.46
CA ALA A 57 2.42 -12.35 5.06
C ALA A 57 2.93 -11.56 6.26
N SER A 58 4.10 -10.94 6.13
CA SER A 58 4.73 -10.12 7.16
C SER A 58 5.16 -8.78 6.61
N ILE A 59 5.07 -7.74 7.41
CA ILE A 59 5.36 -6.36 6.99
C ILE A 59 6.40 -5.72 7.89
N THR A 60 7.46 -5.18 7.28
CA THR A 60 8.51 -4.38 7.94
C THR A 60 8.27 -2.89 7.67
N GLY A 61 9.17 -2.03 8.14
CA GLY A 61 9.13 -0.61 7.80
C GLY A 61 9.31 -0.33 6.30
N GLU A 62 9.87 -1.26 5.52
CA GLU A 62 10.23 -1.04 4.10
C GLU A 62 9.42 -1.89 3.12
N GLU A 63 9.01 -3.09 3.52
CA GLU A 63 8.43 -4.05 2.59
C GLU A 63 7.35 -4.92 3.20
N LEU A 64 6.42 -5.34 2.35
CA LEU A 64 5.53 -6.46 2.58
C LEU A 64 6.14 -7.71 1.93
N VAL A 65 6.42 -8.73 2.74
CA VAL A 65 6.90 -10.04 2.29
C VAL A 65 5.78 -11.07 2.40
N VAL A 66 5.48 -11.74 1.28
CA VAL A 66 4.39 -12.70 1.15
C VAL A 66 4.92 -14.04 0.66
N ASN A 67 4.72 -15.08 1.45
CA ASN A 67 4.82 -16.47 1.01
C ASN A 67 3.46 -16.95 0.50
N THR A 68 3.33 -17.05 -0.82
CA THR A 68 2.09 -17.48 -1.46
C THR A 68 1.82 -18.97 -1.22
N THR A 69 0.55 -19.38 -1.32
CA THR A 69 0.14 -20.80 -1.21
C THR A 69 0.76 -21.72 -2.26
N ALA A 70 1.38 -21.16 -3.31
CA ALA A 70 2.15 -21.88 -4.31
C ALA A 70 3.63 -22.09 -3.92
N GLY A 71 4.03 -21.73 -2.70
CA GLY A 71 5.41 -21.83 -2.20
C GLY A 71 6.37 -20.83 -2.83
N LYS A 72 5.85 -19.69 -3.33
CA LYS A 72 6.67 -18.60 -3.88
C LYS A 72 6.65 -17.41 -2.94
N GLU A 73 7.83 -16.89 -2.64
CA GLU A 73 8.02 -15.62 -1.94
C GLU A 73 7.91 -14.43 -2.92
N LYS A 74 7.27 -13.36 -2.46
CA LYS A 74 7.20 -12.07 -3.15
C LYS A 74 7.43 -10.95 -2.14
N SER A 75 8.18 -9.93 -2.53
CA SER A 75 8.34 -8.69 -1.77
C SER A 75 7.73 -7.52 -2.54
N TYR A 76 7.15 -6.57 -1.81
CA TYR A 76 6.53 -5.35 -2.29
C TYR A 76 7.04 -4.17 -1.46
N GLU A 77 7.70 -3.20 -2.11
CA GLU A 77 8.12 -1.96 -1.45
C GLU A 77 6.90 -1.19 -0.92
N LEU A 78 7.02 -0.64 0.29
CA LEU A 78 6.01 0.23 0.90
C LEU A 78 6.12 1.68 0.36
N PRO A 79 5.08 2.52 0.54
CA PRO A 79 5.14 3.93 0.20
C PRO A 79 6.33 4.63 0.89
N LYS A 80 6.97 5.56 0.17
CA LYS A 80 8.15 6.29 0.66
C LYS A 80 7.85 7.37 1.68
N ASP A 81 6.59 7.71 1.86
CA ASP A 81 6.08 8.79 2.70
C ASP A 81 5.23 8.28 3.87
N GLU A 82 4.76 7.03 3.82
CA GLU A 82 3.92 6.42 4.87
C GLU A 82 4.55 5.15 5.45
N PHE A 83 4.46 5.01 6.77
CA PHE A 83 4.85 3.86 7.57
C PHE A 83 3.61 3.10 8.03
N PHE A 84 3.66 1.77 7.93
CA PHE A 84 2.59 0.90 8.43
C PHE A 84 2.84 0.53 9.89
N VAL A 85 1.83 0.72 10.73
CA VAL A 85 1.83 0.26 12.13
C VAL A 85 0.54 -0.50 12.41
N SER A 86 0.69 -1.68 13.01
CA SER A 86 -0.41 -2.53 13.44
C SER A 86 -0.37 -2.68 14.96
N ILE A 87 -1.47 -2.35 15.62
CA ILE A 87 -1.54 -2.20 17.07
C ILE A 87 -2.55 -3.19 17.62
N ALA A 88 -2.18 -3.99 18.62
CA ALA A 88 -3.11 -4.84 19.38
C ALA A 88 -3.21 -4.37 20.83
N PRO A 89 -4.20 -3.53 21.16
CA PRO A 89 -4.54 -3.23 22.54
C PRO A 89 -4.97 -4.50 23.30
N PHE A 90 -4.67 -4.56 24.59
CA PHE A 90 -5.05 -5.68 25.44
C PHE A 90 -5.33 -5.25 26.88
N VAL A 91 -6.01 -6.11 27.64
CA VAL A 91 -6.33 -5.95 29.06
C VAL A 91 -5.60 -7.01 29.90
N GLU A 92 -5.69 -8.29 29.52
CA GLU A 92 -5.16 -9.39 30.35
C GLU A 92 -3.85 -9.96 29.82
N GLN A 93 -3.79 -10.24 28.51
CA GLN A 93 -2.65 -10.95 27.92
C GLN A 93 -2.19 -10.38 26.59
N THR A 94 -0.89 -10.50 26.36
CA THR A 94 -0.22 -10.12 25.11
C THR A 94 0.88 -11.12 24.75
N HIS A 95 1.47 -10.95 23.58
CA HIS A 95 2.65 -11.66 23.13
C HIS A 95 3.66 -10.67 22.53
N PRO A 96 4.98 -10.96 22.59
CA PRO A 96 5.96 -10.14 21.89
C PRO A 96 5.74 -10.20 20.37
N CYS A 97 5.96 -9.07 19.71
CA CYS A 97 5.86 -8.92 18.26
C CYS A 97 6.76 -7.75 17.84
N THR A 98 7.51 -7.89 16.76
CA THR A 98 8.38 -6.81 16.24
C THR A 98 7.88 -6.38 14.87
N TYR A 99 7.86 -7.32 13.92
CA TYR A 99 7.25 -7.12 12.62
C TYR A 99 5.90 -7.84 12.58
N HIS A 100 4.88 -7.13 12.11
CA HIS A 100 3.52 -7.64 12.15
C HIS A 100 3.35 -8.77 11.13
N SER A 101 2.72 -9.87 11.58
CA SER A 101 2.28 -10.96 10.71
C SER A 101 0.79 -10.80 10.43
N LEU A 102 0.48 -10.35 9.22
CA LEU A 102 -0.87 -10.03 8.75
C LEU A 102 -1.79 -11.26 8.75
N THR A 103 -1.20 -12.46 8.63
CA THR A 103 -1.93 -13.74 8.54
C THR A 103 -1.72 -14.65 9.76
N GLY A 104 -0.92 -14.24 10.75
CA GLY A 104 -0.46 -15.14 11.81
C GLY A 104 -0.54 -14.60 13.24
N CYS A 105 -0.64 -13.28 13.43
CA CYS A 105 -0.79 -12.70 14.76
C CYS A 105 -2.26 -12.65 15.20
N GLN A 106 -2.52 -12.86 16.48
CA GLN A 106 -3.86 -12.78 17.08
C GLN A 106 -3.80 -11.96 18.37
N GLY A 107 -4.40 -10.77 18.34
CA GLY A 107 -4.63 -9.91 19.50
C GLY A 107 -5.81 -10.40 20.34
N GLU A 108 -5.85 -9.96 21.59
CA GLU A 108 -6.90 -10.30 22.55
C GLU A 108 -8.25 -9.66 22.19
N MET A 109 -8.23 -8.41 21.74
CA MET A 109 -9.42 -7.56 21.63
C MET A 109 -9.97 -7.52 20.20
N VAL A 110 -10.65 -8.59 19.79
CA VAL A 110 -11.23 -8.76 18.45
C VAL A 110 -12.53 -7.97 18.25
N MET A 111 -12.64 -7.27 17.13
CA MET A 111 -13.85 -6.53 16.72
C MET A 111 -14.36 -5.59 17.82
N LYS A 112 -13.44 -4.84 18.43
CA LYS A 112 -13.71 -3.84 19.47
C LYS A 112 -13.48 -2.44 18.90
N GLU A 113 -14.31 -1.49 19.30
CA GLU A 113 -14.13 -0.08 18.96
C GLU A 113 -13.21 0.57 20.00
N PHE A 114 -12.27 1.39 19.53
CA PHE A 114 -11.34 2.15 20.32
C PHE A 114 -11.38 3.61 19.89
N ASP A 115 -11.24 4.52 20.86
CA ASP A 115 -10.94 5.92 20.58
C ASP A 115 -9.41 6.04 20.46
N VAL A 116 -8.91 6.35 19.26
CA VAL A 116 -7.47 6.40 18.94
C VAL A 116 -7.07 7.83 18.62
N TYR A 117 -6.09 8.34 19.37
CA TYR A 117 -5.47 9.64 19.16
C TYR A 117 -3.97 9.48 18.93
N ILE A 118 -3.45 10.05 17.85
CA ILE A 118 -2.03 10.06 17.50
C ILE A 118 -1.62 11.47 17.08
N GLU A 119 -0.58 12.00 17.72
CA GLU A 119 0.06 13.27 17.36
C GLU A 119 1.57 13.09 17.16
N ASP A 120 2.14 13.89 16.26
CA ASP A 120 3.59 13.95 16.09
C ASP A 120 4.28 14.86 17.12
N GLU A 121 5.61 14.89 17.11
CA GLU A 121 6.41 15.74 18.01
C GLU A 121 6.21 17.26 17.83
N ASP A 122 5.63 17.69 16.71
CA ASP A 122 5.30 19.08 16.42
C ASP A 122 3.88 19.46 16.92
N GLY A 123 3.13 18.47 17.45
CA GLY A 123 1.75 18.63 17.89
C GLY A 123 0.73 18.57 16.75
N ASN A 124 1.10 18.05 15.57
CA ASN A 124 0.15 17.80 14.50
C ASN A 124 -0.59 16.49 14.76
N VAL A 125 -1.91 16.56 14.78
CA VAL A 125 -2.78 15.38 14.88
C VAL A 125 -2.75 14.60 13.57
N VAL A 126 -2.40 13.32 13.65
CA VAL A 126 -2.37 12.38 12.51
C VAL A 126 -3.58 11.45 12.53
N VAL A 127 -4.04 11.04 13.71
CA VAL A 127 -5.25 10.23 13.90
C VAL A 127 -6.02 10.78 15.09
N ASP A 128 -7.33 10.97 14.93
CA ASP A 128 -8.27 11.34 16.00
C ASP A 128 -9.65 10.82 15.61
N GLU A 129 -9.84 9.51 15.76
CA GLU A 129 -11.08 8.85 15.35
C GLU A 129 -11.36 7.56 16.12
N LYS A 130 -12.59 7.07 15.95
CA LYS A 130 -13.02 5.76 16.43
C LYS A 130 -12.63 4.68 15.43
N VAL A 131 -11.79 3.74 15.86
CA VAL A 131 -11.29 2.66 15.02
C VAL A 131 -11.75 1.31 15.58
N MET A 132 -12.26 0.45 14.70
CA MET A 132 -12.62 -0.92 15.06
C MET A 132 -11.44 -1.85 14.76
N SER A 133 -11.02 -2.64 15.76
CA SER A 133 -10.04 -3.69 15.52
C SER A 133 -10.57 -4.77 14.58
N LEU A 134 -9.68 -5.39 13.83
CA LEU A 134 -9.99 -6.41 12.86
C LEU A 134 -10.29 -7.76 13.54
N ALA A 135 -10.60 -8.78 12.72
CA ALA A 135 -10.85 -10.14 13.20
C ALA A 135 -9.64 -10.75 13.93
N ASN A 136 -8.44 -10.34 13.55
CA ASN A 136 -7.19 -10.71 14.23
C ASN A 136 -6.91 -9.88 15.50
N GLY A 137 -7.79 -8.92 15.87
CA GLY A 137 -7.64 -8.09 17.06
C GLY A 137 -6.65 -6.93 16.94
N PHE A 138 -6.14 -6.65 15.74
CA PHE A 138 -5.25 -5.53 15.46
C PHE A 138 -5.99 -4.34 14.85
N ILE A 139 -5.39 -3.16 15.01
CA ILE A 139 -5.76 -1.90 14.36
C ILE A 139 -4.61 -1.55 13.42
N ASP A 140 -4.90 -1.49 12.13
CA ASP A 140 -3.91 -1.21 11.09
C ASP A 140 -4.00 0.26 10.67
N LEU A 141 -2.87 0.98 10.77
CA LEU A 141 -2.78 2.40 10.46
C LEU A 141 -1.58 2.69 9.55
N TRP A 142 -1.73 3.75 8.77
CA TRP A 142 -0.65 4.36 7.99
C TRP A 142 -0.39 5.75 8.55
N VAL A 143 0.85 6.01 8.96
CA VAL A 143 1.27 7.31 9.49
C VAL A 143 2.44 7.86 8.66
N PRO A 144 2.69 9.17 8.63
CA PRO A 144 3.87 9.71 7.96
C PRO A 144 5.17 9.08 8.49
N ARG A 145 6.17 8.94 7.63
CA ARG A 145 7.50 8.41 8.00
C ARG A 145 8.35 9.41 8.78
N ASP A 146 9.46 8.88 9.32
CA ASP A 146 10.59 9.62 9.87
C ASP A 146 10.24 10.56 11.03
N LYS A 147 9.21 10.17 11.79
CA LYS A 147 8.66 10.91 12.92
C LYS A 147 8.52 10.04 14.15
N LYS A 148 8.48 10.71 15.30
CA LYS A 148 8.01 10.14 16.57
C LYS A 148 6.57 10.56 16.81
N TYR A 149 5.82 9.68 17.46
CA TYR A 149 4.40 9.82 17.73
C TYR A 149 4.10 9.55 19.19
N HIS A 150 3.22 10.35 19.76
CA HIS A 150 2.51 10.02 20.99
C HIS A 150 1.17 9.43 20.60
N ILE A 151 0.82 8.30 21.23
CA ILE A 151 -0.44 7.60 20.99
C ILE A 151 -1.20 7.46 22.30
N THR A 152 -2.50 7.72 22.24
CA THR A 152 -3.47 7.43 23.29
C THR A 152 -4.56 6.54 22.71
N ILE A 153 -4.88 5.46 23.41
CA ILE A 153 -5.98 4.55 23.06
C ILE A 153 -6.89 4.40 24.25
N GLU A 154 -8.19 4.59 24.05
CA GLU A 154 -9.22 4.42 25.06
C GLU A 154 -10.25 3.38 24.65
N HIS A 155 -10.75 2.62 25.63
CA HIS A 155 -11.84 1.68 25.46
C HIS A 155 -12.51 1.39 26.81
N ASP A 156 -13.84 1.53 26.88
CA ASP A 156 -14.66 1.22 28.06
C ASP A 156 -14.11 1.84 29.37
N GLY A 157 -13.65 3.10 29.28
CA GLY A 157 -13.10 3.86 30.41
C GLY A 157 -11.69 3.46 30.87
N LYS A 158 -11.03 2.54 30.15
CA LYS A 158 -9.59 2.24 30.32
C LYS A 158 -8.78 2.96 29.26
N GLN A 159 -7.52 3.25 29.57
CA GLN A 159 -6.63 3.99 28.68
C GLN A 159 -5.23 3.37 28.67
N VAL A 160 -4.54 3.54 27.55
CA VAL A 160 -3.09 3.39 27.43
C VAL A 160 -2.51 4.59 26.69
N GLN A 161 -1.36 5.05 27.15
CA GLN A 161 -0.55 6.07 26.48
C GLN A 161 0.82 5.50 26.21
N SER A 162 1.37 5.77 25.04
CA SER A 162 2.69 5.27 24.63
C SER A 162 3.31 6.18 23.59
N GLU A 163 4.54 5.84 23.21
CA GLU A 163 5.29 6.48 22.13
C GLU A 163 5.75 5.41 21.14
N PHE A 164 5.79 5.77 19.86
CA PHE A 164 6.42 4.96 18.82
C PHE A 164 7.07 5.87 17.77
N SER A 165 7.89 5.29 16.89
CA SER A 165 8.48 5.98 15.76
C SER A 165 8.27 5.22 14.47
N SER A 166 8.51 5.90 13.36
CA SER A 166 8.19 5.46 12.00
C SER A 166 9.42 5.46 11.09
N TYR A 167 10.60 5.22 11.66
CA TYR A 167 11.84 5.06 10.93
C TYR A 167 11.92 3.66 10.31
N THR A 168 12.75 3.51 9.29
CA THR A 168 12.93 2.29 8.49
C THR A 168 13.00 0.98 9.28
N GLU A 169 13.76 0.95 10.38
CA GLU A 169 14.03 -0.25 11.18
C GLU A 169 13.08 -0.40 12.38
N ASP A 170 12.07 0.49 12.50
CA ASP A 170 11.18 0.48 13.65
C ASP A 170 10.18 -0.69 13.58
N PRO A 171 9.71 -1.18 14.74
CA PRO A 171 8.67 -2.20 14.81
C PRO A 171 7.38 -1.74 14.12
N THR A 172 6.81 -2.61 13.29
CA THR A 172 5.47 -2.42 12.70
C THR A 172 4.36 -3.04 13.53
N CYS A 173 4.70 -3.73 14.62
CA CYS A 173 3.77 -4.46 15.48
C CYS A 173 3.84 -3.95 16.92
N LEU A 174 2.78 -3.28 17.39
CA LEU A 174 2.70 -2.74 18.74
C LEU A 174 1.73 -3.56 19.59
N THR A 175 2.27 -4.48 20.39
CA THR A 175 1.51 -5.35 21.29
C THR A 175 1.72 -5.03 22.77
N ASN A 176 2.46 -3.96 23.08
CA ASN A 176 2.75 -3.47 24.42
C ASN A 176 1.75 -2.40 24.91
N MET A 177 0.51 -2.44 24.40
CA MET A 177 -0.54 -1.43 24.64
C MET A 177 -1.58 -1.94 25.64
N GLN A 178 -1.19 -2.05 26.93
CA GLN A 178 -2.11 -2.52 27.97
C GLN A 178 -3.05 -1.41 28.45
N LEU A 179 -4.35 -1.64 28.32
CA LEU A 179 -5.41 -0.77 28.80
C LEU A 179 -5.61 -0.93 30.31
N THR A 180 -5.47 0.16 31.06
CA THR A 180 -5.63 0.20 32.52
C THR A 180 -6.58 1.28 33.00
#